data_AF-A0A8H5RK13-F1
#
_entry.id   AF-A0A8H5RK13-F1
#
_cell.length_a   1.000
_cell.length_b   1.000
_cell.length_c   1.000
_cell.angle_alpha   90.00
_cell.angle_beta   90.00
_cell.angle_gamma   90.00
#
_symmetry.space_group_name_H-M   'P 1'
#
loop_
_entity.id
_entity.type
_entity.pdbx_description
1 polymer ?
#
loop_
_entity_poly.entity_id
_entity_poly.type
_entity_poly.pdbx_seq_one_letter_code
_entity_poly.pdbx_strand_id
1 'polypeptide(L)'
;MYLPKVEYGELNSKAIQPVLSTEVAVGSLLVESRDFLLYSQLYITMSLGRCLQSRENHGRDVSEAASFYHQSMSLMNDVPSIPAHWAGMAKFHFFRAIYLMQADDMQGAVLAISTSLQYAWQAKLNDQTASSSCNAQGLLSRKRLWWAIYCMERRLCQKIGKPSGICDKEVAVDDLVSREQLVACQDLDVLPEQISQDDLHLQILVDISRLWGKIWDRFFRAARHTSNDDEEVDMMALRISHLHRNVPAIFQWSKSILDNVVKGSELELQTSRRLVIHVRYTLLQLLVRQNPTRTELLNLEQTRFCHKLVSEVVDTLSEFIAVYSLPRIASLAYFIASSLTECSYHVARILHNPIFKAAQRAYAILHPQATAAIQGFMNCDERGDGFDASVSLPDTGVESHFQSMSETWPGLPLASSCLPQSFEGCLPIGHQIGIASPDHLIAETQSGDTTFGLSFSADGATDIADMDELSFPYLYLPDIG
;
A
#
# COMPACT_ATOMS: atom_id res chain seq x y z
N MET A 1 -44.50 18.79 -11.96
CA MET A 1 -44.04 17.58 -12.67
C MET A 1 -43.60 16.61 -11.58
N TYR A 2 -44.51 15.72 -11.18
CA TYR A 2 -44.32 14.77 -10.07
C TYR A 2 -43.64 13.51 -10.62
N LEU A 3 -42.43 13.21 -10.14
CA LEU A 3 -41.84 11.88 -10.25
C LEU A 3 -42.10 11.13 -8.92
N PRO A 4 -42.43 9.84 -8.98
CA PRO A 4 -42.98 9.11 -7.83
C PRO A 4 -41.91 8.82 -6.77
N LYS A 5 -42.31 8.94 -5.51
CA LYS A 5 -41.61 8.38 -4.35
C LYS A 5 -41.54 6.86 -4.54
N VAL A 6 -40.33 6.33 -4.69
CA VAL A 6 -40.07 4.90 -4.52
C VAL A 6 -39.77 4.68 -3.05
N GLU A 7 -40.72 4.06 -2.34
CA GLU A 7 -40.50 3.55 -0.99
C GLU A 7 -39.56 2.34 -1.07
N TYR A 8 -38.41 2.43 -0.42
CA TYR A 8 -37.53 1.28 -0.22
C TYR A 8 -38.17 0.36 0.81
N GLY A 9 -39.05 -0.53 0.35
CA GLY A 9 -39.39 -1.74 1.08
C GLY A 9 -38.15 -2.62 1.21
N GLU A 10 -37.96 -3.20 2.38
CA GLU A 10 -36.91 -4.16 2.73
C GLU A 10 -36.66 -5.13 1.56
N LEU A 11 -35.53 -4.92 0.86
CA LEU A 11 -35.02 -5.88 -0.10
C LEU A 11 -34.57 -7.10 0.70
N ASN A 12 -35.49 -8.05 0.84
CA ASN A 12 -35.19 -9.44 1.14
C ASN A 12 -33.92 -9.83 0.38
N SER A 13 -32.89 -10.19 1.15
CA SER A 13 -31.68 -10.83 0.68
C SER A 13 -32.04 -12.16 0.03
N LYS A 14 -32.51 -12.14 -1.22
CA LYS A 14 -32.32 -13.27 -2.12
C LYS A 14 -30.87 -13.19 -2.57
N ALA A 15 -30.01 -13.69 -1.69
CA ALA A 15 -28.75 -14.27 -2.08
C ALA A 15 -28.98 -15.10 -3.35
N ILE A 16 -28.06 -14.98 -4.31
CA ILE A 16 -27.90 -15.99 -5.34
C ILE A 16 -27.66 -17.30 -4.57
N GLN A 17 -28.71 -18.11 -4.40
CA GLN A 17 -28.56 -19.41 -3.80
C GLN A 17 -27.99 -20.33 -4.88
N PRO A 18 -26.89 -21.04 -4.61
CA PRO A 18 -26.40 -22.06 -5.53
C PRO A 18 -27.49 -23.13 -5.70
N VAL A 19 -27.74 -23.49 -6.94
CA VAL A 19 -28.71 -24.53 -7.30
C VAL A 19 -28.20 -25.86 -6.74
N LEU A 20 -28.83 -26.33 -5.66
CA LEU A 20 -28.63 -27.66 -5.10
C LEU A 20 -28.97 -28.71 -6.16
N SER A 21 -27.94 -29.14 -6.89
CA SER A 21 -28.00 -30.22 -7.85
C SER A 21 -27.48 -31.47 -7.14
N THR A 22 -28.41 -32.36 -6.79
CA THR A 22 -28.12 -33.70 -6.29
C THR A 22 -27.28 -34.46 -7.33
N GLU A 23 -26.19 -35.07 -6.88
CA GLU A 23 -25.09 -35.69 -7.65
C GLU A 23 -24.07 -34.70 -8.27
N VAL A 24 -23.32 -34.04 -7.40
CA VAL A 24 -22.16 -33.21 -7.78
C VAL A 24 -21.00 -34.12 -8.20
N ALA A 25 -20.83 -34.33 -9.50
CA ALA A 25 -19.60 -34.89 -10.03
C ALA A 25 -18.42 -34.01 -9.59
N VAL A 26 -17.26 -34.60 -9.24
CA VAL A 26 -16.06 -33.86 -8.80
C VAL A 26 -15.69 -32.71 -9.75
N GLY A 27 -16.03 -32.84 -11.04
CA GLY A 27 -15.89 -31.78 -12.05
C GLY A 27 -16.76 -30.54 -11.81
N SER A 28 -18.00 -30.66 -11.34
CA SER A 28 -18.87 -29.49 -11.12
C SER A 28 -18.50 -28.70 -9.87
N LEU A 29 -18.03 -29.39 -8.81
CA LEU A 29 -17.53 -28.74 -7.58
C LEU A 29 -16.27 -27.89 -7.85
N LEU A 30 -15.37 -28.38 -8.73
CA LEU A 30 -14.16 -27.65 -9.12
C LEU A 30 -14.46 -26.42 -9.98
N VAL A 31 -15.50 -26.49 -10.82
CA VAL A 31 -15.96 -25.34 -11.61
C VAL A 31 -16.57 -24.28 -10.68
N GLU A 32 -17.46 -24.68 -9.79
CA GLU A 32 -18.11 -23.77 -8.84
C GLU A 32 -17.11 -23.07 -7.90
N SER A 33 -16.12 -23.81 -7.39
CA SER A 33 -15.08 -23.22 -6.54
C SER A 33 -14.10 -22.31 -7.28
N ARG A 34 -13.82 -22.58 -8.57
CA ARG A 34 -13.05 -21.67 -9.44
C ARG A 34 -13.82 -20.38 -9.69
N ASP A 35 -15.14 -20.47 -9.88
CA ASP A 35 -16.00 -19.31 -10.06
C ASP A 35 -16.05 -18.45 -8.78
N PHE A 36 -16.19 -19.06 -7.60
CA PHE A 36 -16.12 -18.33 -6.33
C PHE A 36 -14.80 -17.59 -6.16
N LEU A 37 -13.67 -18.19 -6.54
CA LEU A 37 -12.36 -17.54 -6.50
C LEU A 37 -12.25 -16.38 -7.50
N LEU A 38 -12.82 -16.54 -8.70
CA LEU A 38 -12.84 -15.47 -9.70
C LEU A 38 -13.69 -14.29 -9.23
N TYR A 39 -14.90 -14.55 -8.74
CA TYR A 39 -15.78 -13.52 -8.22
C TYR A 39 -15.20 -12.85 -6.97
N SER A 40 -14.55 -13.60 -6.08
CA SER A 40 -13.88 -12.99 -4.91
C SER A 40 -12.76 -12.05 -5.35
N GLN A 41 -11.95 -12.42 -6.34
CA GLN A 41 -10.93 -11.55 -6.93
C GLN A 41 -11.52 -10.31 -7.62
N LEU A 42 -12.66 -10.46 -8.30
CA LEU A 42 -13.36 -9.33 -8.92
C LEU A 42 -13.87 -8.36 -7.83
N TYR A 43 -14.53 -8.86 -6.80
CA TYR A 43 -15.07 -8.02 -5.73
C TYR A 43 -13.99 -7.31 -4.92
N ILE A 44 -12.84 -7.96 -4.62
CA ILE A 44 -11.74 -7.26 -3.95
C ILE A 44 -11.11 -6.19 -4.84
N THR A 45 -11.04 -6.43 -6.15
CA THR A 45 -10.59 -5.45 -7.16
C THR A 45 -11.54 -4.26 -7.21
N MET A 46 -12.86 -4.49 -7.19
CA MET A 46 -13.88 -3.43 -7.14
C MET A 46 -13.81 -2.65 -5.83
N SER A 47 -13.63 -3.33 -4.70
CA SER A 47 -13.47 -2.71 -3.38
C SER A 47 -12.26 -1.76 -3.37
N LEU A 48 -11.12 -2.23 -3.88
CA LEU A 48 -9.92 -1.42 -4.05
C LEU A 48 -10.16 -0.24 -5.00
N GLY A 49 -10.79 -0.48 -6.16
CA GLY A 49 -11.15 0.58 -7.11
C GLY A 49 -12.02 1.67 -6.47
N ARG A 50 -13.03 1.28 -5.68
CA ARG A 50 -13.87 2.21 -4.90
C ARG A 50 -13.09 2.95 -3.82
N CYS A 51 -12.17 2.27 -3.14
CA CYS A 51 -11.30 2.88 -2.13
C CYS A 51 -10.38 3.96 -2.72
N LEU A 52 -9.95 3.79 -3.98
CA LEU A 52 -9.06 4.71 -4.69
C LEU A 52 -9.82 5.81 -5.45
N GLN A 53 -11.12 5.63 -5.72
CA GLN A 53 -11.96 6.60 -6.41
C GLN A 53 -12.39 7.75 -5.49
N SER A 54 -12.65 8.90 -6.11
CA SER A 54 -13.03 10.17 -5.47
C SER A 54 -14.18 10.04 -4.46
N ARG A 55 -14.00 10.67 -3.30
CA ARG A 55 -15.02 10.85 -2.25
C ARG A 55 -15.95 12.01 -2.58
N GLU A 56 -16.91 11.84 -3.49
CA GLU A 56 -18.00 12.81 -3.64
C GLU A 56 -19.05 12.64 -2.53
N ASN A 57 -19.25 11.42 -2.00
CA ASN A 57 -20.17 11.14 -0.90
C ASN A 57 -19.51 10.29 0.19
N HIS A 58 -18.81 10.94 1.12
CA HIS A 58 -17.99 10.33 2.17
C HIS A 58 -18.68 9.21 2.99
N GLY A 59 -20.01 9.23 3.12
CA GLY A 59 -20.76 8.19 3.85
C GLY A 59 -21.23 7.00 3.00
N ARG A 60 -21.49 7.18 1.70
CA ARG A 60 -22.03 6.13 0.83
C ARG A 60 -20.91 5.28 0.21
N ASP A 61 -19.81 5.92 -0.18
CA ASP A 61 -18.74 5.26 -0.94
C ASP A 61 -17.88 4.32 -0.08
N VAL A 62 -17.63 4.68 1.19
CA VAL A 62 -16.94 3.81 2.16
C VAL A 62 -17.78 2.56 2.46
N SER A 63 -19.10 2.72 2.53
CA SER A 63 -20.05 1.61 2.69
C SER A 63 -20.05 0.68 1.47
N GLU A 64 -19.96 1.23 0.25
CA GLU A 64 -19.84 0.43 -0.99
C GLU A 64 -18.51 -0.35 -1.08
N ALA A 65 -17.38 0.31 -0.81
CA ALA A 65 -16.08 -0.35 -0.82
C ALA A 65 -16.01 -1.49 0.21
N ALA A 66 -16.50 -1.24 1.44
CA ALA A 66 -16.59 -2.25 2.48
C ALA A 66 -17.56 -3.38 2.11
N SER A 67 -18.69 -3.06 1.47
CA SER A 67 -19.66 -4.06 1.00
C SER A 67 -19.04 -5.04 0.00
N PHE A 68 -18.34 -4.54 -1.03
CA PHE A 68 -17.62 -5.39 -1.97
C PHE A 68 -16.52 -6.21 -1.28
N TYR A 69 -15.80 -5.62 -0.31
CA TYR A 69 -14.83 -6.35 0.49
C TYR A 69 -15.48 -7.52 1.25
N HIS A 70 -16.60 -7.29 1.94
CA HIS A 70 -17.30 -8.34 2.67
C HIS A 70 -17.84 -9.44 1.75
N GLN A 71 -18.40 -9.08 0.59
CA GLN A 71 -18.83 -10.05 -0.43
C GLN A 71 -17.65 -10.89 -0.93
N SER A 72 -16.51 -10.26 -1.19
CA SER A 72 -15.29 -10.95 -1.61
C SER A 72 -14.83 -11.99 -0.58
N MET A 73 -14.87 -11.63 0.71
CA MET A 73 -14.49 -12.51 1.81
C MET A 73 -15.49 -13.66 1.99
N SER A 74 -16.79 -13.39 1.84
CA SER A 74 -17.83 -14.44 1.93
C SER A 74 -17.59 -15.53 0.89
N LEU A 75 -17.39 -15.15 -0.37
CA LEU A 75 -17.13 -16.09 -1.45
C LEU A 75 -15.80 -16.83 -1.26
N MET A 76 -14.78 -16.15 -0.73
CA MET A 76 -13.48 -16.76 -0.47
C MET A 76 -13.56 -17.88 0.58
N ASN A 77 -14.49 -17.81 1.53
CA ASN A 77 -14.69 -18.87 2.52
C ASN A 77 -15.20 -20.18 1.89
N ASP A 78 -15.84 -20.09 0.72
CA ASP A 78 -16.35 -21.23 -0.03
C ASP A 78 -15.31 -21.82 -1.00
N VAL A 79 -14.13 -21.20 -1.13
CA VAL A 79 -13.03 -21.69 -1.98
C VAL A 79 -12.16 -22.68 -1.19
N PRO A 80 -12.10 -23.97 -1.58
CA PRO A 80 -11.25 -24.95 -0.92
C PRO A 80 -9.78 -24.67 -1.22
N SER A 81 -8.93 -24.83 -0.21
CA SER A 81 -7.47 -24.70 -0.32
C SER A 81 -6.85 -25.94 -0.98
N ILE A 82 -6.91 -25.98 -2.32
CA ILE A 82 -6.34 -27.05 -3.14
C ILE A 82 -5.28 -26.51 -4.11
N PRO A 83 -4.35 -27.35 -4.61
CA PRO A 83 -3.24 -26.92 -5.48
C PRO A 83 -3.65 -26.05 -6.67
N ALA A 84 -4.80 -26.34 -7.27
CA ALA A 84 -5.34 -25.59 -8.41
C ALA A 84 -5.67 -24.12 -8.07
N HIS A 85 -5.97 -23.82 -6.80
CA HIS A 85 -6.41 -22.49 -6.37
C HIS A 85 -5.30 -21.65 -5.75
N TRP A 86 -4.20 -22.26 -5.27
CA TRP A 86 -3.19 -21.55 -4.47
C TRP A 86 -2.65 -20.27 -5.12
N ALA A 87 -2.35 -20.27 -6.42
CA ALA A 87 -1.90 -19.06 -7.12
C ALA A 87 -2.98 -17.95 -7.13
N GLY A 88 -4.24 -18.33 -7.35
CA GLY A 88 -5.36 -17.39 -7.28
C GLY A 88 -5.65 -16.91 -5.86
N MET A 89 -5.48 -17.76 -4.84
CA MET A 89 -5.61 -17.36 -3.44
C MET A 89 -4.49 -16.39 -3.03
N ALA A 90 -3.26 -16.63 -3.49
CA ALA A 90 -2.15 -15.70 -3.31
C ALA A 90 -2.50 -14.32 -3.90
N LYS A 91 -3.02 -14.28 -5.13
CA LYS A 91 -3.48 -13.05 -5.80
C LYS A 91 -4.60 -12.35 -5.05
N PHE A 92 -5.62 -13.07 -4.59
CA PHE A 92 -6.70 -12.51 -3.78
C PHE A 92 -6.17 -11.83 -2.53
N HIS A 93 -5.35 -12.53 -1.74
CA HIS A 93 -4.82 -12.01 -0.49
C HIS A 93 -3.83 -10.86 -0.69
N PHE A 94 -3.13 -10.83 -1.83
CA PHE A 94 -2.31 -9.69 -2.23
C PHE A 94 -3.17 -8.44 -2.43
N PHE A 95 -4.24 -8.51 -3.23
CA PHE A 95 -5.16 -7.36 -3.41
C PHE A 95 -5.83 -6.96 -2.10
N ARG A 96 -6.19 -7.93 -1.27
CA ARG A 96 -6.71 -7.69 0.09
C ARG A 96 -5.73 -6.89 0.94
N ALA A 97 -4.44 -7.22 0.90
CA ALA A 97 -3.43 -6.48 1.66
C ALA A 97 -3.35 -5.02 1.21
N ILE A 98 -3.46 -4.76 -0.10
CA ILE A 98 -3.46 -3.41 -0.64
C ILE A 98 -4.71 -2.65 -0.19
N TYR A 99 -5.89 -3.24 -0.35
CA TYR A 99 -7.14 -2.62 0.09
C TYR A 99 -7.08 -2.23 1.58
N LEU A 100 -6.66 -3.17 2.45
CA LEU A 100 -6.57 -2.92 3.88
C LEU A 100 -5.54 -1.83 4.21
N MET A 101 -4.42 -1.75 3.49
CA MET A 101 -3.46 -0.65 3.63
C MET A 101 -4.09 0.70 3.25
N GLN A 102 -4.87 0.76 2.17
CA GLN A 102 -5.56 2.00 1.74
C GLN A 102 -6.71 2.38 2.69
N ALA A 103 -7.34 1.39 3.31
CA ALA A 103 -8.36 1.56 4.34
C ALA A 103 -7.78 1.84 5.74
N ASP A 104 -6.46 2.03 5.85
CA ASP A 104 -5.72 2.28 7.10
C ASP A 104 -5.80 1.14 8.15
N ASP A 105 -6.14 -0.09 7.73
CA ASP A 105 -6.05 -1.30 8.55
C ASP A 105 -4.70 -2.00 8.33
N MET A 106 -3.66 -1.44 8.96
CA MET A 106 -2.29 -1.94 8.81
C MET A 106 -2.10 -3.37 9.35
N GLN A 107 -2.77 -3.76 10.43
CA GLN A 107 -2.66 -5.12 10.96
C GLN A 107 -3.34 -6.13 10.04
N GLY A 108 -4.53 -5.80 9.54
CA GLY A 108 -5.22 -6.59 8.54
C GLY A 108 -4.39 -6.74 7.26
N ALA A 109 -3.74 -5.66 6.80
CA ALA A 109 -2.87 -5.68 5.63
C ALA A 109 -1.67 -6.63 5.81
N VAL A 110 -1.02 -6.61 6.98
CA VAL A 110 0.11 -7.50 7.32
C VAL A 110 -0.31 -8.96 7.37
N LEU A 111 -1.48 -9.26 7.97
CA LEU A 111 -2.01 -10.60 7.97
C LEU A 111 -2.34 -11.06 6.55
N ALA A 112 -2.98 -10.22 5.74
CA ALA A 112 -3.33 -10.52 4.36
C ALA A 112 -2.10 -10.79 3.49
N ILE A 113 -1.05 -9.97 3.57
CA ILE A 113 0.17 -10.21 2.78
C ILE A 113 0.90 -11.49 3.24
N SER A 114 0.87 -11.79 4.54
CA SER A 114 1.45 -13.03 5.07
C SER A 114 0.70 -14.26 4.54
N THR A 115 -0.63 -14.20 4.50
CA THR A 115 -1.45 -15.26 3.88
C THR A 115 -1.19 -15.38 2.38
N SER A 116 -1.04 -14.25 1.68
CA SER A 116 -0.66 -14.24 0.25
C SER A 116 0.66 -14.95 0.02
N LEU A 117 1.68 -14.67 0.84
CA LEU A 117 2.99 -15.29 0.78
C LEU A 117 2.94 -16.80 1.06
N GLN A 118 2.14 -17.23 2.04
CA GLN A 118 1.94 -18.67 2.32
C GLN A 118 1.39 -19.41 1.09
N TYR A 119 0.36 -18.86 0.45
CA TYR A 119 -0.19 -19.44 -0.78
C TYR A 119 0.78 -19.36 -1.96
N ALA A 120 1.58 -18.29 -2.05
CA ALA A 120 2.63 -18.16 -3.06
C ALA A 120 3.68 -19.28 -2.93
N TRP A 121 4.09 -19.62 -1.70
CA TRP A 121 5.00 -20.75 -1.45
C TRP A 121 4.35 -22.10 -1.77
N GLN A 122 3.09 -22.31 -1.38
CA GLN A 122 2.36 -23.54 -1.74
C GLN A 122 2.28 -23.72 -3.25
N ALA A 123 2.00 -22.63 -3.98
CA ALA A 123 2.01 -22.59 -5.44
C ALA A 123 3.41 -22.58 -6.06
N LYS A 124 4.49 -22.61 -5.26
CA LYS A 124 5.90 -22.52 -5.69
C LYS A 124 6.17 -21.32 -6.61
N LEU A 125 5.54 -20.18 -6.34
CA LEU A 125 5.77 -18.95 -7.13
C LEU A 125 7.19 -18.40 -6.95
N ASN A 126 7.88 -18.78 -5.88
CA ASN A 126 9.28 -18.43 -5.61
C ASN A 126 10.31 -19.28 -6.38
N ASP A 127 9.86 -20.25 -7.19
CA ASP A 127 10.72 -21.12 -7.99
C ASP A 127 10.20 -21.22 -9.41
N GLN A 128 10.90 -20.55 -10.34
CA GLN A 128 10.54 -20.52 -11.75
C GLN A 128 10.65 -21.90 -12.42
N THR A 129 11.51 -22.79 -11.91
CA THR A 129 11.71 -24.14 -12.46
C THR A 129 10.54 -25.08 -12.15
N ALA A 130 9.79 -24.79 -11.08
CA ALA A 130 8.62 -25.57 -10.68
C ALA A 130 7.40 -25.40 -11.61
N SER A 131 7.45 -24.44 -12.53
CA SER A 131 6.34 -24.08 -13.44
C SER A 131 6.61 -24.49 -14.90
N SER A 132 7.36 -25.59 -15.12
CA SER A 132 7.80 -26.01 -16.46
C SER A 132 6.68 -26.37 -17.44
N SER A 133 5.45 -26.56 -16.96
CA SER A 133 4.27 -26.86 -17.79
C SER A 133 3.49 -25.61 -18.23
N CYS A 134 3.81 -24.42 -17.73
CA CYS A 134 3.11 -23.19 -18.12
C CYS A 134 3.61 -22.66 -19.47
N ASN A 135 2.70 -22.05 -20.24
CA ASN A 135 3.09 -21.25 -21.40
C ASN A 135 3.87 -19.99 -20.97
N ALA A 136 4.50 -19.30 -21.92
CA ALA A 136 5.33 -18.12 -21.63
C ALA A 136 4.56 -17.01 -20.89
N GLN A 137 3.29 -16.81 -21.23
CA GLN A 137 2.45 -15.78 -20.63
C GLN A 137 2.05 -16.10 -19.18
N GLY A 138 1.71 -17.35 -18.90
CA GLY A 138 1.42 -17.85 -17.56
C GLY A 138 2.67 -17.78 -16.67
N LEU A 139 3.84 -18.11 -17.21
CA LEU A 139 5.11 -17.98 -16.50
C LEU A 139 5.39 -16.51 -16.13
N LEU A 140 5.22 -15.58 -17.07
CA LEU A 140 5.38 -14.15 -16.82
C LEU A 140 4.38 -13.63 -15.78
N SER A 141 3.12 -14.07 -15.83
CA SER A 141 2.09 -13.68 -14.87
C SER A 141 2.41 -14.15 -13.45
N ARG A 142 2.90 -15.39 -13.30
CA ARG A 142 3.37 -15.94 -12.01
C ARG A 142 4.58 -15.18 -11.48
N LYS A 143 5.53 -14.85 -12.35
CA LYS A 143 6.72 -14.06 -12.05
C LYS A 143 6.37 -12.66 -11.56
N ARG A 144 5.45 -11.97 -12.25
CA ARG A 144 4.91 -10.66 -11.83
C ARG A 144 4.24 -10.74 -10.47
N LEU A 145 3.38 -11.75 -10.26
CA LEU A 145 2.69 -11.94 -8.99
C LEU A 145 3.68 -12.16 -7.84
N TRP A 146 4.69 -13.00 -8.04
CA TRP A 146 5.75 -13.22 -7.05
C TRP A 146 6.45 -11.91 -6.68
N TRP A 147 6.94 -11.16 -7.67
CA TRP A 147 7.65 -9.91 -7.43
C TRP A 147 6.77 -8.83 -6.81
N ALA A 148 5.49 -8.77 -7.16
CA ALA A 148 4.53 -7.86 -6.53
C ALA A 148 4.31 -8.20 -5.04
N ILE A 149 4.12 -9.48 -4.71
CA ILE A 149 4.02 -9.95 -3.31
C ILE A 149 5.31 -9.63 -2.55
N TYR A 150 6.47 -9.89 -3.15
CA TYR A 150 7.78 -9.61 -2.57
C TYR A 150 7.95 -8.12 -2.23
N CYS A 151 7.59 -7.22 -3.14
CA CYS A 151 7.66 -5.77 -2.91
C CYS A 151 6.69 -5.31 -1.82
N MET A 152 5.44 -5.78 -1.86
CA MET A 152 4.40 -5.37 -0.92
C MET A 152 4.66 -5.87 0.50
N GLU A 153 5.14 -7.11 0.66
CA GLU A 153 5.53 -7.67 1.96
C GLU A 153 6.63 -6.82 2.61
N ARG A 154 7.68 -6.51 1.86
CA ARG A 154 8.80 -5.71 2.34
C ARG A 154 8.40 -4.28 2.69
N ARG A 155 7.50 -3.69 1.90
CA ARG A 155 6.91 -2.37 2.17
C ARG A 155 6.11 -2.36 3.47
N LEU A 156 5.28 -3.38 3.71
CA LEU A 156 4.52 -3.50 4.95
C LEU A 156 5.44 -3.73 6.16
N CYS A 157 6.42 -4.62 6.02
CA CYS A 157 7.44 -4.87 7.04
C CYS A 157 8.25 -3.61 7.39
N GLN A 158 8.61 -2.79 6.38
CA GLN A 158 9.21 -1.48 6.59
C GLN A 158 8.33 -0.59 7.47
N LYS A 159 7.05 -0.45 7.12
CA LYS A 159 6.11 0.44 7.82
C LYS A 159 5.86 0.05 9.27
N ILE A 160 5.82 -1.25 9.56
CA ILE A 160 5.59 -1.75 10.92
C ILE A 160 6.89 -1.99 11.71
N GLY A 161 8.06 -1.70 11.11
CA GLY A 161 9.36 -1.91 11.74
C GLY A 161 9.66 -3.38 12.06
N LYS A 162 9.38 -4.30 11.14
CA LYS A 162 9.66 -5.74 11.28
C LYS A 162 10.58 -6.25 10.16
N PRO A 163 11.35 -7.33 10.41
CA PRO A 163 12.10 -7.99 9.35
C PRO A 163 11.16 -8.58 8.31
N SER A 164 11.59 -8.59 7.05
CA SER A 164 10.90 -9.32 5.98
C SER A 164 10.91 -10.82 6.27
N GLY A 165 9.79 -11.49 5.99
CA GLY A 165 9.66 -12.94 6.03
C GLY A 165 10.28 -13.65 4.83
N ILE A 166 10.75 -12.93 3.81
CA ILE A 166 11.31 -13.51 2.58
C ILE A 166 12.84 -13.41 2.61
N CYS A 167 13.52 -14.56 2.59
CA CYS A 167 14.96 -14.62 2.40
C CYS A 167 15.32 -14.60 0.91
N ASP A 168 16.15 -13.65 0.47
CA ASP A 168 16.59 -13.53 -0.94
C ASP A 168 17.26 -14.81 -1.47
N LYS A 169 17.83 -15.65 -0.59
CA LYS A 169 18.46 -16.93 -0.97
C LYS A 169 17.47 -18.04 -1.32
N GLU A 170 16.20 -17.88 -0.94
CA GLU A 170 15.11 -18.84 -1.19
C GLU A 170 14.29 -18.47 -2.43
N VAL A 171 14.74 -17.44 -3.16
CA VAL A 171 14.09 -16.94 -4.36
C VAL A 171 14.85 -17.46 -5.58
N ALA A 172 14.21 -18.36 -6.33
CA ALA A 172 14.69 -18.90 -7.60
C ALA A 172 13.80 -18.40 -8.75
N VAL A 173 13.53 -17.09 -8.76
CA VAL A 173 12.79 -16.40 -9.82
C VAL A 173 13.71 -15.37 -10.45
N ASP A 174 13.78 -15.35 -11.78
CA ASP A 174 14.62 -14.41 -12.48
C ASP A 174 14.09 -12.97 -12.33
N ASP A 175 14.93 -11.98 -12.63
CA ASP A 175 14.50 -10.59 -12.77
C ASP A 175 13.56 -10.40 -13.96
N LEU A 176 12.56 -9.52 -13.85
CA LEU A 176 11.61 -9.20 -14.93
C LEU A 176 12.32 -8.57 -16.12
N VAL A 177 13.31 -7.73 -15.84
CA VAL A 177 14.17 -7.08 -16.82
C VAL A 177 15.61 -7.39 -16.46
N SER A 178 16.39 -7.91 -17.41
CA SER A 178 17.80 -8.21 -17.21
C SER A 178 18.61 -6.94 -16.93
N ARG A 179 19.79 -7.10 -16.32
CA ARG A 179 20.68 -5.97 -16.04
C ARG A 179 21.13 -5.27 -17.32
N GLU A 180 21.37 -6.03 -18.38
CA GLU A 180 21.75 -5.52 -19.69
C GLU A 180 20.64 -4.67 -20.30
N GLN A 181 19.38 -5.13 -20.19
CA GLN A 181 18.22 -4.37 -20.63
C GLN A 181 18.00 -3.10 -19.79
N LEU A 182 18.18 -3.18 -18.47
CA LEU A 182 18.12 -2.00 -17.59
C LEU A 182 19.13 -0.93 -18.01
N VAL A 183 20.37 -1.34 -18.30
CA VAL A 183 21.43 -0.44 -18.79
C VAL A 183 21.06 0.13 -20.17
N ALA A 184 20.53 -0.69 -21.08
CA ALA A 184 20.10 -0.23 -22.40
C ALA A 184 18.97 0.82 -22.34
N CYS A 185 18.14 0.79 -21.29
CA CYS A 185 17.05 1.74 -21.10
C CYS A 185 17.45 3.03 -20.35
N GLN A 186 18.69 3.16 -19.87
CA GLN A 186 19.07 4.28 -18.98
C GLN A 186 18.85 5.65 -19.62
N ASP A 187 19.32 5.82 -20.85
CA ASP A 187 19.33 7.12 -21.55
C ASP A 187 18.22 7.24 -22.61
N LEU A 188 17.24 6.32 -22.62
CA LEU A 188 16.18 6.29 -23.62
C LEU A 188 14.89 6.91 -23.09
N ASP A 189 14.37 7.88 -23.84
CA ASP A 189 13.03 8.44 -23.63
C ASP A 189 11.92 7.49 -24.14
N VAL A 190 12.26 6.59 -25.07
CA VAL A 190 11.36 5.61 -25.67
C VAL A 190 11.93 4.20 -25.44
N LEU A 191 11.12 3.33 -24.84
CA LEU A 191 11.53 1.96 -24.53
C LEU A 191 11.60 1.09 -25.79
N PRO A 192 12.56 0.15 -25.85
CA PRO A 192 12.54 -0.91 -26.85
C PRO A 192 11.23 -1.71 -26.80
N GLU A 193 10.69 -2.10 -27.97
CA GLU A 193 9.40 -2.81 -28.08
C GLU A 193 9.33 -4.11 -27.24
N GLN A 194 10.49 -4.72 -26.96
CA GLN A 194 10.59 -5.97 -26.21
C GLN A 194 10.46 -5.79 -24.69
N ILE A 195 10.47 -4.56 -24.19
CA ILE A 195 10.46 -4.27 -22.74
C ILE A 195 9.14 -3.59 -22.38
N SER A 196 8.32 -4.29 -21.59
CA SER A 196 7.13 -3.70 -21.01
C SER A 196 7.53 -2.64 -19.97
N GLN A 197 6.91 -1.47 -20.07
CA GLN A 197 7.08 -0.41 -19.10
C GLN A 197 6.62 -0.81 -17.69
N ASP A 198 5.62 -1.69 -17.59
CA ASP A 198 5.13 -2.22 -16.32
C ASP A 198 6.14 -3.18 -15.68
N ASP A 199 6.76 -4.04 -16.49
CA ASP A 199 7.82 -4.93 -16.03
C ASP A 199 9.06 -4.14 -15.56
N LEU A 200 9.39 -3.08 -16.29
CA LEU A 200 10.49 -2.19 -15.92
C LEU A 200 10.20 -1.44 -14.62
N HIS A 201 8.98 -0.93 -14.45
CA HIS A 201 8.54 -0.28 -13.21
C HIS A 201 8.60 -1.26 -12.03
N LEU A 202 8.03 -2.45 -12.17
CA LEU A 202 8.05 -3.47 -11.13
C LEU A 202 9.49 -3.92 -10.81
N GLN A 203 10.38 -4.03 -11.80
CA GLN A 203 11.80 -4.32 -11.57
C GLN A 203 12.46 -3.24 -10.70
N ILE A 204 12.18 -1.96 -10.94
CA ILE A 204 12.70 -0.86 -10.10
C ILE A 204 12.19 -0.99 -8.67
N LEU A 205 10.91 -1.35 -8.47
CA LEU A 205 10.35 -1.60 -7.14
C LEU A 205 11.00 -2.80 -6.45
N VAL A 206 11.34 -3.86 -7.20
CA VAL A 206 12.09 -5.02 -6.70
C VAL A 206 13.49 -4.59 -6.23
N ASP A 207 14.17 -3.75 -7.00
CA ASP A 207 15.51 -3.25 -6.65
C ASP A 207 15.48 -2.36 -5.40
N ILE A 208 14.48 -1.48 -5.27
CA ILE A 208 14.21 -0.71 -4.04
C ILE A 208 13.95 -1.65 -2.86
N SER A 209 13.15 -2.70 -3.05
CA SER A 209 12.80 -3.66 -2.00
C SER A 209 13.99 -4.51 -1.54
N ARG A 210 14.87 -4.92 -2.47
CA ARG A 210 16.16 -5.58 -2.16
C ARG A 210 17.11 -4.63 -1.44
N LEU A 211 17.13 -3.36 -1.82
CA LEU A 211 17.91 -2.33 -1.15
C LEU A 211 17.43 -2.12 0.29
N TRP A 212 16.11 -2.07 0.50
CA TRP A 212 15.52 -2.05 1.83
C TRP A 212 15.94 -3.26 2.67
N GLY A 213 15.92 -4.47 2.12
CA GLY A 213 16.42 -5.67 2.81
C GLY A 213 17.86 -5.53 3.31
N LYS A 214 18.74 -4.99 2.46
CA LYS A 214 20.14 -4.72 2.81
C LYS A 214 20.26 -3.63 3.89
N ILE A 215 19.44 -2.58 3.81
CA ILE A 215 19.37 -1.54 4.84
C ILE A 215 18.93 -2.16 6.16
N TRP A 216 17.85 -2.95 6.18
CA TRP A 216 17.36 -3.65 7.36
C TRP A 216 18.44 -4.50 8.02
N ASP A 217 19.08 -5.37 7.25
CA ASP A 217 20.12 -6.27 7.72
C ASP A 217 21.33 -5.54 8.29
N ARG A 218 21.65 -4.36 7.74
CA ARG A 218 22.78 -3.54 8.18
C ARG A 218 22.44 -2.61 9.34
N PHE A 219 21.23 -2.09 9.43
CA PHE A 219 20.95 -0.97 10.34
C PHE A 219 19.94 -1.28 11.45
N PHE A 220 19.16 -2.35 11.29
CA PHE A 220 18.00 -2.64 12.15
C PHE A 220 17.99 -4.06 12.76
N ARG A 221 18.83 -4.98 12.27
CA ARG A 221 18.91 -6.35 12.80
C ARG A 221 19.40 -6.36 14.26
N ALA A 222 18.66 -7.06 15.14
CA ALA A 222 18.85 -7.08 16.60
C ALA A 222 20.25 -7.49 17.12
N ALA A 223 21.06 -8.18 16.31
CA ALA A 223 22.39 -8.64 16.70
C ALA A 223 23.54 -7.72 16.24
N ARG A 224 23.24 -6.60 15.57
CA ARG A 224 24.29 -5.63 15.25
C ARG A 224 24.56 -4.77 16.46
N HIS A 225 25.78 -4.87 16.98
CA HIS A 225 26.33 -3.83 17.83
C HIS A 225 26.16 -2.51 17.09
N THR A 226 25.67 -1.48 17.78
CA THR A 226 25.56 -0.12 17.28
C THR A 226 26.95 0.49 17.10
N SER A 227 27.87 -0.21 16.43
CA SER A 227 29.09 0.38 15.94
C SER A 227 28.65 1.45 14.97
N ASN A 228 28.83 2.69 15.40
CA ASN A 228 28.39 3.89 14.74
C ASN A 228 29.29 4.14 13.52
N ASP A 229 29.15 3.24 12.56
CA ASP A 229 30.04 3.16 11.42
C ASP A 229 29.52 4.11 10.34
N ASP A 230 29.97 5.36 10.43
CA ASP A 230 29.70 6.37 9.40
C ASP A 230 30.17 5.89 8.02
N GLU A 231 31.17 5.00 7.94
CA GLU A 231 31.59 4.37 6.68
C GLU A 231 30.49 3.48 6.10
N GLU A 232 29.81 2.66 6.91
CA GLU A 232 28.68 1.84 6.45
C GLU A 232 27.49 2.71 6.01
N VAL A 233 27.24 3.82 6.70
CA VAL A 233 26.20 4.80 6.34
C VAL A 233 26.52 5.44 4.99
N ASP A 234 27.76 5.88 4.78
CA ASP A 234 28.20 6.50 3.54
C ASP A 234 28.24 5.49 2.38
N MET A 235 28.69 4.27 2.62
CA MET A 235 28.66 3.15 1.66
C MET A 235 27.23 2.84 1.21
N MET A 236 26.28 2.78 2.15
CA MET A 236 24.88 2.55 1.79
C MET A 236 24.26 3.75 1.08
N ALA A 237 24.57 4.98 1.51
CA ALA A 237 24.13 6.20 0.83
C ALA A 237 24.65 6.30 -0.61
N LEU A 238 25.91 5.90 -0.85
CA LEU A 238 26.50 5.80 -2.18
C LEU A 238 25.78 4.76 -3.03
N ARG A 239 25.47 3.60 -2.45
CA ARG A 239 24.69 2.55 -3.14
C ARG A 239 23.30 3.02 -3.53
N ILE A 240 22.58 3.70 -2.63
CA ILE A 240 21.28 4.28 -2.91
C ILE A 240 21.38 5.30 -4.05
N SER A 241 22.37 6.19 -3.97
CA SER A 241 22.59 7.22 -5.00
C SER A 241 22.94 6.61 -6.36
N HIS A 242 23.74 5.55 -6.39
CA HIS A 242 24.09 4.84 -7.62
C HIS A 242 22.86 4.19 -8.26
N LEU A 243 22.02 3.51 -7.48
CA LEU A 243 20.78 2.91 -7.98
C LEU A 243 19.79 3.97 -8.47
N HIS A 244 19.63 5.06 -7.73
CA HIS A 244 18.75 6.16 -8.13
C HIS A 244 19.20 6.81 -9.45
N ARG A 245 20.51 7.03 -9.65
CA ARG A 245 21.06 7.57 -10.91
C ARG A 245 20.90 6.63 -12.10
N ASN A 246 20.84 5.32 -11.85
CA ASN A 246 20.67 4.31 -12.89
C ASN A 246 19.20 4.02 -13.22
N VAL A 247 18.25 4.73 -12.60
CA VAL A 247 16.83 4.65 -12.97
C VAL A 247 16.70 5.15 -14.42
N PRO A 248 16.03 4.40 -15.32
CA PRO A 248 15.77 4.81 -16.70
C PRO A 248 15.16 6.21 -16.81
N ALA A 249 15.59 7.00 -17.81
CA ALA A 249 15.14 8.39 -18.03
C ALA A 249 13.59 8.52 -18.03
N ILE A 250 12.89 7.54 -18.61
CA ILE A 250 11.42 7.48 -18.60
C ILE A 250 10.79 7.44 -17.20
N PHE A 251 11.55 7.07 -16.17
CA PHE A 251 11.14 7.03 -14.76
C PHE A 251 11.87 8.05 -13.87
N GLN A 252 12.75 8.89 -14.44
CA GLN A 252 13.40 9.94 -13.68
C GLN A 252 12.43 11.10 -13.42
N TRP A 253 12.42 11.56 -12.17
CA TRP A 253 11.66 12.73 -11.76
C TRP A 253 12.41 14.02 -12.11
N SER A 254 11.70 14.98 -12.68
CA SER A 254 12.15 16.35 -12.84
C SER A 254 11.00 17.32 -12.62
N LYS A 255 11.27 18.47 -11.98
CA LYS A 255 10.25 19.51 -11.75
C LYS A 255 9.63 20.02 -13.04
N SER A 256 10.41 20.02 -14.13
CA SER A 256 9.96 20.41 -15.47
C SER A 256 8.81 19.57 -16.03
N ILE A 257 8.58 18.36 -15.48
CA ILE A 257 7.42 17.53 -15.85
C ILE A 257 6.12 18.27 -15.51
N LEU A 258 6.10 19.01 -14.40
CA LEU A 258 4.92 19.72 -13.93
C LEU A 258 4.71 21.08 -14.63
N ASP A 259 5.76 21.68 -15.19
CA ASP A 259 5.71 23.02 -15.81
C ASP A 259 4.74 23.09 -17.01
N ASN A 260 4.64 21.99 -17.75
CA ASN A 260 3.78 21.90 -18.95
C ASN A 260 2.37 21.38 -18.65
N VAL A 261 2.10 21.01 -17.39
CA VAL A 261 0.85 20.38 -16.99
C VAL A 261 -0.17 21.45 -16.61
N VAL A 262 -1.30 21.47 -17.32
CA VAL A 262 -2.43 22.34 -16.96
C VAL A 262 -2.96 21.93 -15.59
N LYS A 263 -3.11 22.90 -14.67
CA LYS A 263 -3.67 22.66 -13.34
C LYS A 263 -5.04 21.99 -13.44
N GLY A 264 -5.23 20.92 -12.67
CA GLY A 264 -6.45 20.12 -12.74
C GLY A 264 -6.56 19.27 -14.01
N SER A 265 -5.44 18.88 -14.62
CA SER A 265 -5.37 17.81 -15.63
C SER A 265 -5.50 16.42 -14.99
N GLU A 266 -5.77 15.40 -15.80
CA GLU A 266 -5.86 14.02 -15.30
C GLU A 266 -4.46 13.52 -14.94
N LEU A 267 -4.36 12.76 -13.85
CA LEU A 267 -3.07 12.29 -13.37
C LEU A 267 -2.56 11.16 -14.26
N GLU A 268 -1.50 11.44 -15.01
CA GLU A 268 -0.83 10.43 -15.82
C GLU A 268 -0.13 9.38 -14.94
N LEU A 269 -0.27 8.10 -15.32
CA LEU A 269 0.38 6.98 -14.62
C LEU A 269 1.91 7.11 -14.59
N GLN A 270 2.52 7.69 -15.63
CA GLN A 270 3.97 7.84 -15.66
C GLN A 270 4.46 8.89 -14.69
N THR A 271 3.77 10.02 -14.58
CA THR A 271 4.10 11.07 -13.62
C THR A 271 4.04 10.54 -12.19
N SER A 272 3.03 9.72 -11.86
CA SER A 272 2.93 9.11 -10.54
C SER A 272 4.02 8.06 -10.27
N ARG A 273 4.37 7.22 -11.25
CA ARG A 273 5.49 6.27 -11.12
C ARG A 273 6.82 6.98 -10.88
N ARG A 274 7.12 8.04 -11.65
CA ARG A 274 8.32 8.88 -11.47
C ARG A 274 8.39 9.47 -10.06
N LEU A 275 7.27 10.05 -9.60
CA LEU A 275 7.17 10.64 -8.26
C LEU A 275 7.46 9.60 -7.17
N VAL A 276 6.79 8.45 -7.23
CA VAL A 276 6.93 7.38 -6.24
C VAL A 276 8.38 6.89 -6.17
N ILE A 277 9.00 6.60 -7.31
CA ILE A 277 10.39 6.13 -7.38
C ILE A 277 11.34 7.16 -6.75
N HIS A 278 11.24 8.42 -7.16
CA HIS A 278 12.09 9.50 -6.66
C HIS A 278 11.97 9.67 -5.15
N VAL A 279 10.74 9.84 -4.64
CA VAL A 279 10.49 10.03 -3.21
C VAL A 279 10.94 8.80 -2.40
N ARG A 280 10.75 7.58 -2.91
CA ARG A 280 11.22 6.35 -2.23
C ARG A 280 12.74 6.32 -2.08
N TYR A 281 13.50 6.63 -3.13
CA TYR A 281 14.96 6.70 -3.02
C TYR A 281 15.41 7.78 -2.03
N THR A 282 14.79 8.95 -2.07
CA THR A 282 15.12 10.06 -1.15
C THR A 282 14.80 9.71 0.31
N LEU A 283 13.67 9.06 0.58
CA LEU A 283 13.31 8.58 1.91
C LEU A 283 14.28 7.49 2.42
N LEU A 284 14.75 6.58 1.56
CA LEU A 284 15.78 5.60 1.95
C LEU A 284 17.11 6.28 2.31
N GLN A 285 17.50 7.34 1.61
CA GLN A 285 18.70 8.12 1.98
C GLN A 285 18.54 8.81 3.34
N LEU A 286 17.37 9.39 3.60
CA LEU A 286 17.03 9.97 4.90
C LEU A 286 17.08 8.93 6.01
N LEU A 287 16.49 7.76 5.79
CA LEU A 287 16.41 6.69 6.76
C LEU A 287 17.78 6.13 7.15
N VAL A 288 18.68 5.94 6.17
CA VAL A 288 20.06 5.48 6.44
C VAL A 288 20.85 6.52 7.23
N ARG A 289 20.71 7.81 6.89
CA ARG A 289 21.47 8.89 7.55
C ARG A 289 20.93 9.27 8.93
N GLN A 290 19.62 9.17 9.12
CA GLN A 290 18.94 9.48 10.37
C GLN A 290 18.27 8.24 10.97
N ASN A 291 18.98 7.12 10.96
CA ASN A 291 18.46 5.87 11.48
C ASN A 291 17.95 6.04 12.93
N PRO A 292 16.67 5.73 13.21
CA PRO A 292 16.08 5.90 14.55
C PRO A 292 16.81 5.11 15.65
N THR A 293 17.55 4.05 15.31
CA THR A 293 18.30 3.25 16.29
C THR A 293 19.64 3.89 16.69
N ARG A 294 20.11 4.90 15.96
CA ARG A 294 21.32 5.66 16.32
C ARG A 294 20.99 6.67 17.43
N THR A 295 21.62 6.52 18.58
CA THR A 295 21.52 7.44 19.73
C THR A 295 22.40 8.68 19.60
N GLU A 296 23.33 8.69 18.63
CA GLU A 296 24.25 9.80 18.46
C GLU A 296 23.60 11.07 17.89
N LEU A 297 24.15 12.20 18.33
CA LEU A 297 23.77 13.51 17.82
C LEU A 297 24.28 13.66 16.39
N LEU A 298 23.39 14.12 15.50
CA LEU A 298 23.77 14.41 14.13
C LEU A 298 24.76 15.59 14.12
N ASN A 299 25.85 15.45 13.37
CA ASN A 299 26.72 16.58 13.12
C ASN A 299 25.98 17.64 12.25
N LEU A 300 26.54 18.86 12.20
CA LEU A 300 25.88 19.98 11.52
C LEU A 300 25.73 19.74 10.01
N GLU A 301 26.70 19.09 9.38
CA GLU A 301 26.68 18.79 7.93
C GLU A 301 25.62 17.75 7.59
N GLN A 302 25.53 16.66 8.35
CA GLN A 302 24.48 15.65 8.24
C GLN A 302 23.10 16.27 8.45
N THR A 303 22.97 17.16 9.43
CA THR A 303 21.71 17.88 9.71
C THR A 303 21.30 18.75 8.53
N ARG A 304 22.21 19.53 7.95
CA ARG A 304 21.96 20.35 6.75
C ARG A 304 21.60 19.50 5.54
N PHE A 305 22.30 18.39 5.35
CA PHE A 305 22.04 17.46 4.26
C PHE A 305 20.66 16.82 4.37
N CYS A 306 20.29 16.32 5.56
CA CYS A 306 18.98 15.72 5.78
C CYS A 306 17.85 16.76 5.68
N HIS A 307 18.07 17.98 6.17
CA HIS A 307 17.13 19.09 5.97
C HIS A 307 16.89 19.32 4.47
N LYS A 308 17.95 19.37 3.65
CA LYS A 308 17.82 19.52 2.19
C LYS A 308 16.98 18.40 1.56
N LEU A 309 17.22 17.14 1.93
CA LEU A 309 16.44 16.02 1.42
C LEU A 309 14.96 16.07 1.85
N VAL A 310 14.68 16.44 3.10
CA VAL A 310 13.29 16.60 3.55
C VAL A 310 12.61 17.73 2.79
N SER A 311 13.26 18.89 2.65
CA SER A 311 12.73 20.00 1.86
C SER A 311 12.46 19.57 0.42
N GLU A 312 13.37 18.82 -0.20
CA GLU A 312 13.17 18.29 -1.55
C GLU A 312 11.92 17.42 -1.68
N VAL A 313 11.67 16.52 -0.73
CA VAL A 313 10.45 15.69 -0.71
C VAL A 313 9.19 16.54 -0.50
N VAL A 314 9.20 17.43 0.50
CA VAL A 314 8.05 18.28 0.84
C VAL A 314 7.70 19.23 -0.30
N ASP A 315 8.70 19.88 -0.90
CA ASP A 315 8.51 20.79 -2.03
C ASP A 315 7.95 20.03 -3.24
N THR A 316 8.55 18.87 -3.55
CA THR A 316 8.10 18.02 -4.66
C THR A 316 6.65 17.56 -4.49
N LEU A 317 6.29 17.08 -3.30
CA LEU A 317 4.91 16.66 -3.01
C LEU A 317 3.95 17.84 -3.03
N SER A 318 4.35 19.01 -2.52
CA SER A 318 3.52 20.22 -2.50
C SER A 318 3.26 20.75 -3.91
N GLU A 319 4.31 20.81 -4.76
CA GLU A 319 4.18 21.17 -6.18
C GLU A 319 3.24 20.19 -6.91
N PHE A 320 3.40 18.89 -6.67
CA PHE A 320 2.55 17.86 -7.26
C PHE A 320 1.08 18.00 -6.85
N ILE A 321 0.80 18.20 -5.55
CA ILE A 321 -0.56 18.43 -5.02
C ILE A 321 -1.17 19.71 -5.59
N ALA A 322 -0.37 20.76 -5.78
CA ALA A 322 -0.82 22.03 -6.35
C ALA A 322 -1.23 21.92 -7.82
N VAL A 323 -0.63 20.99 -8.58
CA VAL A 323 -0.96 20.72 -9.98
C VAL A 323 -2.15 19.76 -10.10
N TYR A 324 -2.10 18.66 -9.35
CA TYR A 324 -3.11 17.62 -9.33
C TYR A 324 -3.93 17.74 -8.04
N SER A 325 -4.99 18.54 -8.07
CA SER A 325 -5.86 18.70 -6.90
C SER A 325 -6.64 17.43 -6.60
N LEU A 326 -7.12 17.29 -5.37
CA LEU A 326 -8.16 16.32 -5.05
C LEU A 326 -9.37 16.52 -5.99
N PRO A 327 -9.99 15.42 -6.46
CA PRO A 327 -9.78 14.03 -6.05
C PRO A 327 -8.75 13.23 -6.89
N ARG A 328 -8.05 13.86 -7.83
CA ARG A 328 -7.28 13.16 -8.88
C ARG A 328 -6.05 12.41 -8.37
N ILE A 329 -5.56 12.79 -7.20
CA ILE A 329 -4.42 12.16 -6.52
C ILE A 329 -4.83 11.13 -5.45
N ALA A 330 -6.13 10.78 -5.35
CA ALA A 330 -6.65 9.91 -4.29
C ALA A 330 -5.92 8.55 -4.23
N SER A 331 -5.55 7.99 -5.38
CA SER A 331 -4.80 6.75 -5.47
C SER A 331 -3.38 6.81 -4.89
N LEU A 332 -2.81 8.02 -4.77
CA LEU A 332 -1.53 8.29 -4.13
C LEU A 332 -1.65 8.86 -2.73
N ALA A 333 -2.87 9.12 -2.24
CA ALA A 333 -3.08 9.85 -0.99
C ALA A 333 -2.38 9.19 0.20
N TYR A 334 -2.49 7.86 0.32
CA TYR A 334 -1.78 7.09 1.35
C TYR A 334 -0.26 7.21 1.23
N PHE A 335 0.28 7.16 0.02
CA PHE A 335 1.71 7.32 -0.22
C PHE A 335 2.22 8.70 0.15
N ILE A 336 1.52 9.75 -0.29
CA ILE A 336 1.84 11.15 0.04
C ILE A 336 1.78 11.35 1.55
N ALA A 337 0.68 10.95 2.20
CA ALA A 337 0.48 11.09 3.64
C ALA A 337 1.56 10.35 4.44
N SER A 338 1.87 9.11 4.06
CA SER A 338 2.92 8.35 4.75
C SER A 338 4.32 8.90 4.50
N SER A 339 4.62 9.40 3.29
CA SER A 339 5.91 10.06 2.99
C SER A 339 6.10 11.34 3.80
N LEU A 340 5.04 12.15 3.94
CA LEU A 340 5.06 13.36 4.79
C LEU A 340 5.19 13.01 6.28
N THR A 341 4.58 11.91 6.72
CA THR A 341 4.73 11.40 8.09
C THR A 341 6.16 10.93 8.36
N GLU A 342 6.78 10.23 7.42
CA GLU A 342 8.20 9.86 7.52
C GLU A 342 9.10 11.11 7.56
N CYS A 343 8.82 12.12 6.73
CA CYS A 343 9.53 13.39 6.75
C CYS A 343 9.41 14.11 8.10
N SER A 344 8.21 14.14 8.71
CA SER A 344 8.00 14.84 9.99
C SER A 344 8.84 14.25 11.12
N TYR A 345 9.03 12.93 11.14
CA TYR A 345 9.95 12.26 12.06
C TYR A 345 11.40 12.77 11.90
N HIS A 346 11.87 12.89 10.66
CA HIS A 346 13.21 13.40 10.35
C HIS A 346 13.38 14.88 10.71
N VAL A 347 12.36 15.72 10.46
CA VAL A 347 12.36 17.13 10.88
C VAL A 347 12.41 17.27 12.38
N ALA A 348 11.59 16.50 13.11
CA ALA A 348 11.58 16.53 14.56
C ALA A 348 13.00 16.27 15.12
N ARG A 349 13.69 15.25 14.59
CA ARG A 349 15.07 14.95 14.99
C ARG A 349 16.04 16.11 14.72
N ILE A 350 15.89 16.82 13.60
CA ILE A 350 16.68 18.01 13.26
C ILE A 350 16.39 19.15 14.24
N LEU A 351 15.12 19.46 14.49
CA LEU A 351 14.70 20.56 15.37
C LEU A 351 15.08 20.31 16.83
N HIS A 352 15.13 19.05 17.27
CA HIS A 352 15.58 18.68 18.61
C HIS A 352 17.12 18.67 18.75
N ASN A 353 17.89 18.84 17.67
CA ASN A 353 19.35 18.86 17.75
C ASN A 353 19.86 20.12 18.50
N PRO A 354 20.60 19.97 19.62
CA PRO A 354 21.07 21.10 20.42
C PRO A 354 22.04 22.02 19.66
N ILE A 355 22.84 21.46 18.74
CA ILE A 355 23.79 22.23 17.92
C ILE A 355 23.03 23.15 16.98
N PHE A 356 21.95 22.64 16.38
CA PHE A 356 21.08 23.43 15.51
C PHE A 356 20.40 24.56 16.27
N LYS A 357 19.86 24.27 17.47
CA LYS A 357 19.30 25.30 18.36
C LYS A 357 20.32 26.36 18.75
N ALA A 358 21.56 25.98 19.04
CA ALA A 358 22.64 26.91 19.37
C ALA A 358 23.02 27.80 18.16
N ALA A 359 23.14 27.23 16.97
CA ALA A 359 23.40 27.97 15.74
C ALA A 359 22.26 28.94 15.38
N GLN A 360 21.00 28.51 15.55
CA GLN A 360 19.83 29.35 15.33
C GLN A 360 19.78 30.53 16.32
N ARG A 361 20.11 30.29 17.60
CA ARG A 361 20.24 31.37 18.60
C ARG A 361 21.37 32.33 18.26
N ALA A 362 22.53 31.84 17.83
CA ALA A 362 23.63 32.70 17.40
C ALA A 362 23.26 33.55 16.18
N TYR A 363 22.57 32.97 15.19
CA TYR A 363 22.06 33.69 14.03
C TYR A 363 21.02 34.76 14.42
N ALA A 364 20.10 34.43 15.31
CA ALA A 364 19.11 35.37 15.85
C ALA A 364 19.77 36.58 16.55
N ILE A 365 20.86 36.35 17.29
CA ILE A 365 21.63 37.42 17.95
C ILE A 365 22.34 38.31 16.92
N LEU A 366 22.89 37.72 15.86
CA LEU A 366 23.61 38.44 14.81
C LEU A 366 22.69 39.17 13.81
N HIS A 367 21.47 38.68 13.64
CA HIS A 367 20.48 39.21 12.70
C HIS A 367 19.13 39.45 13.39
N PRO A 368 19.06 40.40 14.34
CA PRO A 368 17.86 40.64 15.14
C PRO A 368 16.63 40.99 14.28
N GLN A 369 16.83 41.60 13.10
CA GLN A 369 15.77 41.93 12.14
C GLN A 369 15.13 40.69 11.48
N ALA A 370 15.86 39.58 11.32
CA ALA A 370 15.33 38.34 10.75
C ALA A 370 14.50 37.53 11.76
N THR A 371 14.80 37.67 13.06
CA THR A 371 14.08 36.99 14.15
C THR A 371 12.66 37.48 14.36
N ALA A 372 12.39 38.77 14.10
CA ALA A 372 11.05 39.33 14.21
C ALA A 372 10.05 38.66 13.25
N ALA A 373 10.51 38.24 12.06
CA ALA A 373 9.69 37.51 11.09
C ALA A 373 9.44 36.04 11.49
N ILE A 374 10.41 35.39 12.15
CA ILE A 374 10.30 33.98 12.58
C ILE A 374 9.46 33.86 13.87
N GLN A 375 9.58 34.80 14.81
CA GLN A 375 8.71 34.86 15.99
C GLN A 375 7.27 35.22 15.64
N GLY A 376 7.03 36.02 14.59
CA GLY A 376 5.68 36.28 14.08
C GLY A 376 4.97 35.02 13.55
N PHE A 377 5.71 34.02 13.07
CA PHE A 377 5.16 32.74 12.60
C PHE A 377 4.96 31.70 13.72
N MET A 378 5.73 31.77 14.81
CA MET A 378 5.59 30.87 15.97
C MET A 378 4.63 31.39 17.06
N ASN A 379 4.28 32.68 17.04
CA ASN A 379 3.31 33.29 17.97
C ASN A 379 1.92 33.54 17.35
N CYS A 380 1.49 32.74 16.37
CA CYS A 380 0.09 32.74 15.90
C CYS A 380 -0.85 31.93 16.81
N ASP A 381 -0.48 31.74 18.07
CA ASP A 381 -1.42 31.47 19.16
C ASP A 381 -1.38 32.67 20.11
N GLU A 382 -2.57 33.19 20.43
CA GLU A 382 -2.83 34.25 21.40
C GLU A 382 -2.33 35.66 21.05
N ARG A 383 -3.09 36.38 20.22
CA ARG A 383 -3.49 37.78 20.50
C ARG A 383 -4.59 38.23 19.56
N GLY A 384 -5.78 38.42 20.12
CA GLY A 384 -6.80 39.26 19.52
C GLY A 384 -6.34 40.72 19.60
N ASP A 385 -6.12 41.33 18.44
CA ASP A 385 -5.98 42.78 18.37
C ASP A 385 -7.35 43.41 18.17
N GLY A 386 -7.75 44.14 19.21
CA GLY A 386 -8.88 45.05 19.19
C GLY A 386 -8.63 46.26 18.31
N PHE A 387 -9.66 46.63 17.56
CA PHE A 387 -9.84 47.98 17.06
C PHE A 387 -10.73 48.74 18.05
N ASP A 388 -10.21 49.83 18.60
CA ASP A 388 -10.94 50.78 19.43
C ASP A 388 -12.04 51.52 18.63
N ALA A 389 -13.27 51.44 19.12
CA ALA A 389 -14.26 52.52 18.98
C ALA A 389 -15.18 52.51 20.20
N SER A 390 -15.02 53.54 21.03
CA SER A 390 -15.74 53.84 22.27
C SER A 390 -17.27 54.00 22.11
N VAL A 391 -18.07 53.36 22.97
CA VAL A 391 -19.29 53.92 23.64
C VAL A 391 -19.56 53.15 24.95
N SER A 392 -20.05 53.89 25.95
CA SER A 392 -20.26 53.68 27.39
C SER A 392 -21.10 52.48 27.92
N LEU A 393 -20.72 52.05 29.15
CA LEU A 393 -21.34 51.22 30.22
C LEU A 393 -22.90 51.25 30.38
N PRO A 394 -23.57 50.30 31.13
CA PRO A 394 -23.07 49.65 32.35
C PRO A 394 -23.37 48.15 32.63
N ASP A 395 -22.66 47.66 33.65
CA ASP A 395 -22.75 46.44 34.46
C ASP A 395 -24.02 45.57 34.37
N THR A 396 -23.80 44.25 34.23
CA THR A 396 -24.33 43.22 35.15
C THR A 396 -23.59 41.90 34.88
N GLY A 397 -22.98 41.33 35.92
CA GLY A 397 -22.32 40.04 35.85
C GLY A 397 -23.29 38.87 35.90
N VAL A 398 -22.99 37.81 35.14
CA VAL A 398 -23.32 36.42 35.47
C VAL A 398 -22.23 35.52 34.86
N GLU A 399 -21.42 34.93 35.73
CA GLU A 399 -20.56 33.78 35.44
C GLU A 399 -21.42 32.57 35.07
N SER A 400 -21.56 32.29 33.78
CA SER A 400 -21.88 30.95 33.25
C SER A 400 -22.01 31.06 31.73
N HIS A 401 -20.95 30.73 30.98
CA HIS A 401 -20.99 30.23 29.59
C HIS A 401 -19.58 30.33 28.96
N PHE A 402 -18.61 29.56 29.46
CA PHE A 402 -17.45 29.11 28.68
C PHE A 402 -17.00 27.73 29.18
N GLN A 403 -17.98 26.83 29.29
CA GLN A 403 -17.83 25.38 29.27
C GLN A 403 -18.83 24.89 28.22
N SER A 404 -18.47 25.05 26.94
CA SER A 404 -19.07 24.35 25.80
C SER A 404 -18.50 24.97 24.53
N MET A 405 -17.31 24.53 24.14
CA MET A 405 -16.78 24.64 22.77
C MET A 405 -15.59 23.69 22.53
N SER A 406 -15.46 22.65 23.36
CA SER A 406 -14.56 21.50 23.15
C SER A 406 -15.24 20.34 22.42
N GLU A 407 -16.45 20.55 21.90
CA GLU A 407 -17.23 19.52 21.21
C GLU A 407 -17.77 20.10 19.90
N THR A 408 -17.02 19.91 18.80
CA THR A 408 -17.52 19.72 17.41
C THR A 408 -16.34 19.65 16.44
N TRP A 409 -15.51 18.61 16.61
CA TRP A 409 -14.78 17.99 15.50
C TRP A 409 -15.08 16.49 15.58
N PRO A 410 -15.71 15.87 14.57
CA PRO A 410 -16.02 14.45 14.62
C PRO A 410 -14.70 13.67 14.61
N GLY A 411 -14.47 12.94 15.70
CA GLY A 411 -13.22 12.27 16.00
C GLY A 411 -12.85 11.18 15.00
N LEU A 412 -11.61 11.28 14.50
CA LEU A 412 -10.84 10.12 14.09
C LEU A 412 -10.28 9.48 15.37
N PRO A 413 -10.41 8.16 15.58
CA PRO A 413 -9.74 7.52 16.70
C PRO A 413 -8.23 7.53 16.44
N LEU A 414 -7.51 8.37 17.16
CA LEU A 414 -6.08 8.19 17.44
C LEU A 414 -5.93 6.90 18.27
N ALA A 415 -5.88 5.76 17.60
CA ALA A 415 -5.52 4.50 18.20
C ALA A 415 -4.09 4.13 17.80
N SER A 416 -3.25 4.01 18.83
CA SER A 416 -2.00 3.24 18.88
C SER A 416 -0.72 3.92 18.39
N SER A 417 -0.14 4.70 19.30
CA SER A 417 1.29 4.76 19.52
C SER A 417 1.91 3.35 19.56
N CYS A 418 2.49 2.90 18.45
CA CYS A 418 3.39 1.75 18.41
C CYS A 418 4.82 2.23 18.15
N LEU A 419 5.43 2.83 19.17
CA LEU A 419 6.89 2.79 19.33
C LEU A 419 7.20 1.56 20.21
N PRO A 420 8.18 0.71 19.86
CA PRO A 420 8.42 -0.51 20.59
C PRO A 420 9.11 -0.22 21.93
N GLN A 421 8.37 -0.41 23.03
CA GLN A 421 8.96 -0.72 24.32
C GLN A 421 9.01 -2.25 24.49
N SER A 422 10.16 -2.70 25.01
CA SER A 422 10.47 -4.02 25.57
C SER A 422 10.54 -5.25 24.66
N PHE A 423 11.80 -5.69 24.45
CA PHE A 423 12.18 -7.10 24.47
C PHE A 423 11.82 -7.73 25.81
N GLU A 424 11.10 -8.86 25.80
CA GLU A 424 11.27 -9.96 26.76
C GLU A 424 10.44 -11.19 26.32
N GLY A 425 11.06 -12.37 26.35
CA GLY A 425 10.36 -13.66 26.36
C GLY A 425 10.43 -14.50 25.08
N CYS A 426 11.45 -15.36 24.98
CA CYS A 426 11.51 -16.48 24.03
C CYS A 426 11.34 -17.83 24.75
N LEU A 427 10.54 -18.72 24.12
CA LEU A 427 10.53 -20.22 24.15
C LEU A 427 9.81 -20.98 25.30
N PRO A 428 9.46 -22.29 25.13
CA PRO A 428 9.03 -23.04 23.92
C PRO A 428 7.85 -24.06 24.11
N ILE A 429 7.31 -24.52 22.96
CA ILE A 429 6.81 -25.87 22.54
C ILE A 429 6.21 -26.84 23.61
N GLY A 430 5.01 -27.36 23.30
CA GLY A 430 4.46 -28.61 23.88
C GLY A 430 3.34 -29.25 23.04
N HIS A 431 3.54 -30.52 22.67
CA HIS A 431 2.67 -31.44 21.89
C HIS A 431 1.33 -31.85 22.56
N GLN A 432 0.33 -32.25 21.74
CA GLN A 432 -0.55 -33.47 21.82
C GLN A 432 -1.78 -33.26 20.89
N ILE A 433 -2.04 -33.99 19.80
CA ILE A 433 -2.55 -35.36 19.55
C ILE A 433 -3.83 -35.77 20.31
N GLY A 434 -4.89 -36.13 19.54
CA GLY A 434 -6.06 -36.96 19.95
C GLY A 434 -7.35 -36.56 19.21
N ILE A 435 -7.67 -37.11 18.03
CA ILE A 435 -8.56 -38.27 17.76
C ILE A 435 -9.94 -38.20 18.45
N ALA A 436 -11.02 -38.07 17.66
CA ALA A 436 -12.15 -39.03 17.56
C ALA A 436 -13.39 -38.41 16.86
N SER A 437 -13.87 -39.09 15.81
CA SER A 437 -15.28 -39.10 15.35
C SER A 437 -16.01 -40.26 16.09
N PRO A 438 -17.36 -40.29 16.17
CA PRO A 438 -18.09 -41.12 15.18
C PRO A 438 -19.54 -40.70 14.84
N ASP A 439 -19.89 -40.93 13.58
CA ASP A 439 -21.04 -41.68 13.02
C ASP A 439 -22.54 -41.43 13.31
N HIS A 440 -23.28 -41.56 12.18
CA HIS A 440 -24.58 -42.22 11.93
C HIS A 440 -25.92 -41.50 12.24
N LEU A 441 -26.75 -41.24 11.21
CA LEU A 441 -27.92 -42.07 10.84
C LEU A 441 -28.74 -41.54 9.64
N ILE A 442 -29.33 -42.53 8.95
CA ILE A 442 -30.11 -42.60 7.70
C ILE A 442 -31.55 -42.05 7.85
N ALA A 443 -32.15 -41.49 6.78
CA ALA A 443 -33.55 -41.77 6.38
C ALA A 443 -33.89 -41.21 4.98
N GLU A 444 -34.34 -42.10 4.09
CA GLU A 444 -34.96 -41.84 2.79
C GLU A 444 -36.40 -41.31 2.95
N THR A 445 -36.89 -40.52 1.97
CA THR A 445 -38.26 -40.69 1.44
C THR A 445 -38.38 -40.08 0.04
N GLN A 446 -39.08 -40.83 -0.82
CA GLN A 446 -39.42 -40.57 -2.22
C GLN A 446 -40.52 -39.50 -2.38
N SER A 447 -40.52 -38.78 -3.52
CA SER A 447 -41.61 -38.79 -4.52
C SER A 447 -41.66 -37.51 -5.38
N GLY A 448 -42.00 -37.67 -6.67
CA GLY A 448 -42.84 -36.70 -7.38
C GLY A 448 -42.23 -36.07 -8.64
N ASP A 449 -42.40 -36.74 -9.76
CA ASP A 449 -42.27 -36.21 -11.13
C ASP A 449 -43.01 -34.87 -11.34
N THR A 450 -42.45 -34.00 -12.18
CA THR A 450 -43.15 -33.50 -13.39
C THR A 450 -42.19 -32.77 -14.34
N THR A 451 -42.02 -33.39 -15.50
CA THR A 451 -41.45 -32.90 -16.75
C THR A 451 -42.05 -31.59 -17.25
N PHE A 452 -41.21 -30.65 -17.70
CA PHE A 452 -41.47 -29.82 -18.88
C PHE A 452 -40.18 -29.63 -19.67
N GLY A 453 -40.14 -30.21 -20.87
CA GLY A 453 -39.01 -30.14 -21.77
C GLY A 453 -39.01 -28.84 -22.58
N LEU A 454 -37.81 -28.35 -22.88
CA LEU A 454 -37.51 -27.62 -24.10
C LEU A 454 -36.19 -28.14 -24.65
N SER A 455 -36.30 -28.76 -25.81
CA SER A 455 -35.24 -29.26 -26.68
C SER A 455 -34.48 -28.11 -27.33
N PHE A 456 -33.15 -28.10 -27.25
CA PHE A 456 -32.32 -27.53 -28.32
C PHE A 456 -31.11 -28.42 -28.61
N SER A 457 -30.85 -28.52 -29.91
CA SER A 457 -30.01 -29.46 -30.61
C SER A 457 -28.54 -29.39 -30.22
N ALA A 458 -27.92 -30.57 -30.10
CA ALA A 458 -26.49 -30.74 -30.25
C ALA A 458 -26.13 -30.55 -31.72
N ASP A 459 -25.12 -29.72 -32.00
CA ASP A 459 -24.14 -29.96 -33.05
C ASP A 459 -22.84 -29.24 -32.66
N GLY A 460 -21.73 -29.97 -32.80
CA GLY A 460 -20.53 -29.78 -31.99
C GLY A 460 -19.54 -28.72 -32.44
N ALA A 461 -18.67 -28.38 -31.49
CA ALA A 461 -17.24 -28.19 -31.68
C ALA A 461 -16.61 -28.16 -30.29
N THR A 462 -15.81 -29.17 -29.98
CA THR A 462 -14.93 -29.21 -28.80
C THR A 462 -13.78 -28.24 -29.03
N ASP A 463 -13.92 -27.01 -28.56
CA ASP A 463 -12.80 -26.11 -28.30
C ASP A 463 -12.85 -25.72 -26.82
N ILE A 464 -12.05 -26.42 -26.02
CA ILE A 464 -11.71 -25.98 -24.67
C ILE A 464 -10.76 -24.80 -24.86
N ALA A 465 -11.32 -23.59 -24.89
CA ALA A 465 -10.53 -22.37 -24.83
C ALA A 465 -9.81 -22.32 -23.48
N ASP A 466 -8.48 -22.37 -23.53
CA ASP A 466 -7.59 -22.05 -22.40
C ASP A 466 -7.81 -20.57 -22.00
N MET A 467 -8.73 -20.37 -21.06
CA MET A 467 -9.08 -19.08 -20.47
C MET A 467 -8.07 -18.64 -19.39
N ASP A 468 -6.78 -18.74 -19.70
CA ASP A 468 -5.71 -17.99 -19.04
C ASP A 468 -5.63 -16.53 -19.57
N GLU A 469 -6.55 -16.15 -20.46
CA GLU A 469 -6.59 -14.87 -21.19
C GLU A 469 -7.25 -13.68 -20.45
N LEU A 470 -7.56 -13.79 -19.16
CA LEU A 470 -8.00 -12.62 -18.39
C LEU A 470 -6.79 -11.76 -17.98
N SER A 471 -6.39 -10.95 -18.95
CA SER A 471 -5.53 -9.79 -18.83
C SER A 471 -5.88 -8.96 -17.59
N PHE A 472 -4.85 -8.51 -16.86
CA PHE A 472 -4.96 -7.68 -15.66
C PHE A 472 -5.99 -6.55 -15.83
N PRO A 473 -6.96 -6.37 -14.90
CA PRO A 473 -7.62 -5.08 -14.79
C PRO A 473 -6.55 -4.07 -14.35
N TYR A 474 -6.31 -3.04 -15.16
CA TYR A 474 -5.41 -1.92 -14.85
C TYR A 474 -5.95 -1.14 -13.65
N LEU A 475 -5.70 -1.65 -12.44
CA LEU A 475 -5.92 -0.91 -11.19
C LEU A 475 -4.74 0.03 -10.98
N TYR A 476 -5.06 1.32 -10.90
CA TYR A 476 -4.10 2.41 -10.75
C TYR A 476 -3.43 2.37 -9.37
N LEU A 477 -2.26 1.73 -9.27
CA LEU A 477 -1.44 1.69 -8.05
C LEU A 477 0.04 1.88 -8.39
N PRO A 478 0.46 3.14 -8.65
CA PRO A 478 1.84 3.48 -9.01
C PRO A 478 2.86 3.01 -7.95
N ASP A 479 2.37 2.83 -6.72
CA ASP A 479 3.09 2.42 -5.53
C ASP A 479 3.42 0.92 -5.40
N ILE A 480 2.78 0.05 -6.17
CA ILE A 480 2.76 -1.40 -5.89
C ILE A 480 3.19 -2.25 -7.10
N GLY A 481 3.33 -1.65 -8.30
CA GLY A 481 3.77 -2.34 -9.52
C GLY A 481 2.65 -2.44 -10.53
#